data_AF-A0A9X4FPX1-F1
#
_entry.id   AF-A0A9X4FPX1-F1
#
_cell.length_a   1.000
_cell.length_b   1.000
_cell.length_c   1.000
_cell.angle_alpha   90.00
_cell.angle_beta   90.00
_cell.angle_gamma   90.00
#
_symmetry.space_group_name_H-M   'P 1'
#
loop_
_entity.id
_entity.type
_entity.pdbx_description
1 polymer ?
#
loop_
_entity_poly.entity_id
_entity_poly.type
_entity_poly.pdbx_seq_one_letter_code
_entity_poly.pdbx_strand_id
1 'polypeptide(L)'
;MKKSFSEFEKKHFCHNVLNETIKSLSNQDDGKFESSKLLELLESNLKQSAREIIEAKVKEVVNERCNIGKNMGKELRDDTLKAKLSPSVRKCVKKLEFNKQEGVNKIVDSILHSFNSKNNNNNDSGELLKEIVTGKLTEAKMKCFSNKIQELQLALSIRDKFLSPDQGMCNQTQGGVNEYQLTEKAKKGHIPNSSMSSPNIASIHSLNSQKAVRIGS
;
A
#
# COMPACT_ATOMS: atom_id res chain seq x y z
N MET A 1 5.53 -10.73 10.42
CA MET A 1 4.94 -9.45 9.98
C MET A 1 5.46 -8.25 10.76
N LYS A 2 5.16 -8.14 12.06
CA LYS A 2 5.48 -6.96 12.90
C LYS A 2 6.93 -6.45 12.82
N LYS A 3 7.93 -7.33 12.86
CA LYS A 3 9.36 -6.96 12.79
C LYS A 3 9.86 -6.49 11.41
N SER A 4 9.16 -6.82 10.33
CA SER A 4 9.59 -6.52 8.95
C SER A 4 8.70 -5.49 8.25
N PHE A 5 7.52 -5.25 8.83
CA PHE A 5 6.50 -4.33 8.35
C PHE A 5 5.76 -3.73 9.58
N SER A 6 6.46 -2.90 10.34
CA SER A 6 5.91 -2.24 11.53
C SER A 6 4.79 -1.25 11.19
N GLU A 7 4.77 -0.75 9.95
CA GLU A 7 3.73 0.13 9.42
C GLU A 7 2.31 -0.47 9.46
N PHE A 8 2.19 -1.80 9.53
CA PHE A 8 0.89 -2.48 9.61
C PHE A 8 0.31 -2.57 11.03
N GLU A 9 1.11 -2.37 12.09
CA GLU A 9 0.62 -2.51 13.47
C GLU A 9 -0.46 -1.51 13.84
N LYS A 10 -0.41 -0.30 13.27
CA LYS A 10 -1.34 0.79 13.60
C LYS A 10 -2.64 0.79 12.79
N LYS A 11 -2.80 -0.12 11.82
CA LYS A 11 -3.81 0.02 10.75
C LYS A 11 -4.90 -1.05 10.74
N HIS A 12 -5.07 -1.83 11.81
CA HIS A 12 -6.02 -2.96 11.84
C HIS A 12 -5.94 -3.83 10.58
N PHE A 13 -4.71 -4.03 10.07
CA PHE A 13 -4.46 -4.48 8.70
C PHE A 13 -5.19 -5.78 8.34
N CYS A 14 -5.01 -6.83 9.14
CA CYS A 14 -5.67 -8.11 8.88
C CYS A 14 -7.20 -8.04 9.00
N HIS A 15 -7.73 -7.15 9.84
CA HIS A 15 -9.16 -6.95 9.98
C HIS A 15 -9.75 -6.32 8.71
N ASN A 16 -9.08 -5.30 8.15
CA ASN A 16 -9.51 -4.68 6.89
C ASN A 16 -9.46 -5.68 5.73
N VAL A 17 -8.39 -6.49 5.65
CA VAL A 17 -8.27 -7.57 4.65
C VAL A 17 -9.43 -8.55 4.77
N LEU A 18 -9.79 -8.97 5.99
CA LEU A 18 -10.92 -9.86 6.22
C LEU A 18 -12.26 -9.20 5.83
N ASN A 19 -12.46 -7.93 6.17
CA ASN A 19 -13.68 -7.20 5.81
C ASN A 19 -13.87 -7.13 4.29
N GLU A 20 -12.85 -6.76 3.53
CA GLU A 20 -12.93 -6.72 2.06
C GLU A 20 -13.13 -8.12 1.45
N THR A 21 -12.57 -9.15 2.09
CA THR A 21 -12.78 -10.54 1.68
C THR A 21 -14.23 -10.97 1.88
N ILE A 22 -14.80 -10.70 3.05
CA ILE A 22 -16.21 -11.00 3.36
C ILE A 22 -17.15 -10.22 2.42
N LYS A 23 -16.84 -8.95 2.14
CA LYS A 23 -17.58 -8.12 1.18
C LYS A 23 -17.62 -8.76 -0.20
N SER A 24 -16.45 -9.17 -0.69
CA SER A 24 -16.30 -9.78 -2.02
C SER A 24 -17.09 -11.07 -2.12
N LEU A 25 -17.01 -11.92 -1.09
CA LEU A 25 -17.76 -13.17 -1.02
C LEU A 25 -19.27 -12.95 -0.89
N SER A 26 -19.71 -11.98 -0.10
CA SER A 26 -21.14 -11.70 0.11
C SER A 26 -21.85 -11.23 -1.17
N ASN A 27 -21.11 -10.61 -2.08
CA ASN A 27 -21.64 -10.15 -3.37
C ASN A 27 -21.66 -11.26 -4.45
N GLN A 28 -21.20 -12.47 -4.13
CA GLN A 28 -21.15 -13.60 -5.06
C GLN A 28 -22.03 -14.75 -4.56
N ASP A 29 -22.90 -15.28 -5.42
CA ASP A 29 -23.64 -16.53 -5.24
C ASP A 29 -24.23 -16.74 -3.83
N ASP A 30 -24.91 -15.73 -3.28
CA ASP A 30 -25.48 -15.73 -1.92
C ASP A 30 -24.47 -16.02 -0.78
N GLY A 31 -23.22 -15.65 -1.00
CA GLY A 31 -22.11 -15.90 -0.09
C GLY A 31 -21.53 -17.31 -0.18
N LYS A 32 -21.82 -18.07 -1.24
CA LYS A 32 -21.21 -19.38 -1.50
C LYS A 32 -19.88 -19.24 -2.21
N PHE A 33 -18.91 -20.08 -1.84
CA PHE A 33 -17.57 -20.05 -2.41
C PHE A 33 -16.80 -21.35 -2.18
N GLU A 34 -15.80 -21.59 -3.02
CA GLU A 34 -14.81 -22.65 -2.80
C GLU A 34 -13.66 -22.18 -1.90
N SER A 35 -13.07 -23.10 -1.14
CA SER A 35 -11.88 -22.86 -0.32
C SER A 35 -10.71 -22.25 -1.11
N SER A 36 -10.50 -22.71 -2.34
CA SER A 36 -9.52 -22.19 -3.31
C SER A 36 -9.78 -20.70 -3.60
N LYS A 37 -11.05 -20.34 -3.81
CA LYS A 37 -11.45 -18.96 -4.11
C LYS A 37 -11.22 -18.01 -2.95
N LEU A 38 -11.52 -18.46 -1.73
CA LEU A 38 -11.20 -17.71 -0.52
C LEU A 38 -9.69 -17.44 -0.41
N LEU A 39 -8.85 -18.42 -0.72
CA LEU A 39 -7.39 -18.25 -0.70
C LEU A 39 -6.93 -17.18 -1.69
N GLU A 40 -7.39 -17.24 -2.95
CA GLU A 40 -7.08 -16.24 -3.97
C GLU A 40 -7.48 -14.82 -3.54
N LEU A 41 -8.69 -14.68 -2.99
CA LEU A 41 -9.20 -13.39 -2.49
C LEU A 41 -8.35 -12.85 -1.35
N LEU A 42 -7.99 -13.71 -0.39
CA LEU A 42 -7.13 -13.32 0.73
C LEU A 42 -5.75 -12.87 0.24
N GLU A 43 -5.13 -13.58 -0.70
CA GLU A 43 -3.85 -13.19 -1.27
C GLU A 43 -3.92 -11.84 -2.01
N SER A 44 -4.98 -11.65 -2.80
CA SER A 44 -5.22 -10.39 -3.52
C SER A 44 -5.42 -9.23 -2.56
N ASN A 45 -6.31 -9.40 -1.57
CA ASN A 45 -6.63 -8.36 -0.59
C ASN A 45 -5.44 -8.02 0.31
N LEU A 46 -4.64 -9.02 0.72
CA LEU A 46 -3.39 -8.78 1.45
C LEU A 46 -2.44 -7.87 0.66
N LYS A 47 -2.22 -8.16 -0.63
CA LYS A 47 -1.34 -7.36 -1.49
C LYS A 47 -1.90 -5.96 -1.73
N GLN A 48 -3.19 -5.86 -2.01
CA GLN A 48 -3.83 -4.57 -2.29
C GLN A 48 -3.84 -3.66 -1.06
N SER A 49 -4.28 -4.16 0.10
CA SER A 49 -4.28 -3.39 1.34
C SER A 49 -2.86 -3.00 1.78
N ALA A 50 -1.85 -3.83 1.49
CA ALA A 50 -0.47 -3.53 1.83
C ALA A 50 0.10 -2.41 0.96
N ARG A 51 -0.30 -2.35 -0.32
CA ARG A 51 0.23 -1.42 -1.31
C ARG A 51 0.09 0.03 -0.88
N GLU A 52 -1.10 0.46 -0.47
CA GLU A 52 -1.33 1.85 -0.07
C GLU A 52 -0.49 2.26 1.14
N ILE A 53 -0.35 1.35 2.11
CA ILE A 53 0.42 1.61 3.33
C ILE A 53 1.92 1.66 3.00
N ILE A 54 2.41 0.72 2.20
CA ILE A 54 3.80 0.67 1.75
C ILE A 54 4.14 1.90 0.91
N GLU A 55 3.29 2.27 -0.04
CA GLU A 55 3.52 3.44 -0.90
C GLU A 55 3.57 4.73 -0.08
N ALA A 56 2.66 4.90 0.88
CA ALA A 56 2.70 6.04 1.80
C ALA A 56 4.00 6.08 2.61
N LYS A 57 4.46 4.93 3.11
CA LYS A 57 5.72 4.86 3.88
C LYS A 57 6.94 5.11 3.01
N VAL A 58 6.96 4.60 1.79
CA VAL A 58 8.03 4.86 0.82
C VAL A 58 8.09 6.34 0.47
N LYS A 59 6.94 6.98 0.19
CA LYS A 59 6.85 8.43 -0.07
C LYS A 59 7.43 9.24 1.09
N GLU A 60 7.04 8.91 2.33
CA GLU A 60 7.58 9.55 3.54
C GLU A 60 9.11 9.42 3.61
N VAL A 61 9.65 8.22 3.43
CA VAL A 61 11.10 7.98 3.52
C VAL A 61 11.86 8.62 2.36
N VAL A 62 11.33 8.60 1.14
CA VAL A 62 11.96 9.27 -0.02
C VAL A 62 12.01 10.78 0.23
N ASN A 63 10.94 11.38 0.75
CA ASN A 63 10.93 12.79 1.11
C ASN A 63 11.96 13.13 2.20
N GLU A 64 12.13 12.26 3.20
CA GLU A 64 13.06 12.48 4.32
C GLU A 64 14.54 12.20 3.95
N ARG A 65 14.80 11.18 3.13
CA ARG A 65 16.14 10.58 2.98
C ARG A 65 16.71 10.66 1.57
N CYS A 66 15.89 10.87 0.55
CA CYS A 66 16.35 10.97 -0.83
C CYS A 66 16.61 12.43 -1.18
N ASN A 67 17.86 12.87 -0.97
CA ASN A 67 18.26 14.21 -1.41
C ASN A 67 18.59 14.15 -2.91
N ILE A 68 17.65 14.61 -3.72
CA ILE A 68 17.78 14.74 -5.17
C ILE A 68 18.11 16.20 -5.42
N GLY A 69 19.34 16.47 -5.86
CA GLY A 69 19.81 17.84 -6.09
C GLY A 69 19.14 18.52 -7.29
N LYS A 70 19.68 19.66 -7.72
CA LYS A 70 19.33 20.30 -8.99
C LYS A 70 20.20 19.73 -10.12
N ASN A 71 19.76 19.86 -11.38
CA ASN A 71 20.51 19.48 -12.59
C ASN A 71 20.68 17.96 -12.84
N MET A 72 19.73 17.13 -12.40
CA MET A 72 19.80 15.66 -12.55
C MET A 72 19.95 15.21 -14.01
N GLY A 73 19.37 15.92 -14.97
CA GLY A 73 19.54 15.63 -16.39
C GLY A 73 20.98 15.83 -16.88
N LYS A 74 21.69 16.85 -16.37
CA LYS A 74 23.12 17.02 -16.67
C LYS A 74 23.95 15.93 -15.98
N GLU A 75 23.67 15.66 -14.71
CA GLU A 75 24.38 14.63 -13.95
C GLU A 75 24.23 13.23 -14.56
N LEU A 76 23.08 12.94 -15.19
CA LEU A 76 22.87 11.71 -15.94
C LEU A 76 23.78 11.65 -17.17
N ARG A 77 23.86 12.72 -17.96
CA ARG A 77 24.72 12.79 -19.17
C ARG A 77 26.21 12.72 -18.83
N ASP A 78 26.59 13.28 -17.69
CA ASP A 78 27.97 13.29 -17.21
C ASP A 78 28.33 11.98 -16.46
N ASP A 79 27.45 10.97 -16.44
CA ASP A 79 27.59 9.70 -15.71
C ASP A 79 27.84 9.83 -14.19
N THR A 80 27.53 10.99 -13.60
CA THR A 80 27.73 11.28 -12.17
C THR A 80 26.50 11.01 -11.31
N LEU A 81 25.31 10.90 -11.91
CA LEU A 81 24.05 10.73 -11.18
C LEU A 81 24.02 9.44 -10.36
N LYS A 82 24.59 8.34 -10.88
CA LYS A 82 24.65 7.05 -10.17
C LYS A 82 25.38 7.16 -8.82
N ALA A 83 26.49 7.89 -8.78
CA ALA A 83 27.29 8.09 -7.58
C ALA A 83 26.54 8.90 -6.51
N LYS A 84 25.67 9.83 -6.91
CA LYS A 84 24.83 10.63 -6.01
C LYS A 84 23.57 9.89 -5.56
N LEU A 85 22.95 9.16 -6.47
CA LEU A 85 21.71 8.43 -6.22
C LEU A 85 21.94 7.22 -5.29
N SER A 86 23.05 6.50 -5.46
CA SER A 86 23.31 5.27 -4.72
C SER A 86 23.31 5.44 -3.19
N PRO A 87 24.00 6.43 -2.60
CA PRO A 87 23.93 6.69 -1.16
C PRO A 87 22.52 7.06 -0.67
N SER A 88 21.78 7.87 -1.45
CA SER A 88 20.40 8.27 -1.12
C SER A 88 19.46 7.06 -1.12
N VAL A 89 19.49 6.23 -2.16
CA VAL A 89 18.70 4.99 -2.24
C VAL A 89 19.08 4.03 -1.11
N ARG A 90 20.38 3.89 -0.80
CA ARG A 90 20.83 3.05 0.33
C ARG A 90 20.25 3.50 1.66
N LYS A 91 20.18 4.81 1.91
CA LYS A 91 19.54 5.37 3.12
C LYS A 91 18.05 5.02 3.17
N CYS A 92 17.34 5.17 2.05
CA CYS A 92 15.92 4.80 1.96
C CYS A 92 15.72 3.31 2.24
N VAL A 93 16.47 2.43 1.55
CA VAL A 93 16.41 0.96 1.72
C VAL A 93 16.68 0.54 3.16
N LYS A 94 17.66 1.17 3.83
CA LYS A 94 17.95 0.92 5.25
C LYS A 94 16.79 1.34 6.16
N LYS A 95 16.21 2.52 5.93
CA LYS A 95 15.10 3.05 6.74
C LYS A 95 13.79 2.29 6.51
N LEU A 96 13.59 1.77 5.31
CA LEU A 96 12.46 0.90 4.94
C LEU A 96 12.68 -0.56 5.35
N GLU A 97 13.80 -0.88 6.02
CA GLU A 97 14.08 -2.22 6.54
C GLU A 97 13.96 -3.32 5.47
N PHE A 98 14.52 -3.06 4.28
CA PHE A 98 14.55 -4.08 3.24
C PHE A 98 15.39 -5.28 3.71
N ASN A 99 14.86 -6.47 3.48
CA ASN A 99 15.57 -7.73 3.63
C ASN A 99 16.77 -7.72 2.66
N LYS A 100 17.92 -8.25 3.11
CA LYS A 100 19.22 -8.22 2.40
C LYS A 100 19.22 -8.75 0.94
N GLN A 101 18.12 -9.34 0.46
CA GLN A 101 18.00 -9.95 -0.86
C GLN A 101 17.96 -8.94 -2.01
N GLU A 102 17.45 -7.73 -1.78
CA GLU A 102 17.34 -6.74 -2.87
C GLU A 102 18.56 -5.84 -2.89
N GLY A 103 19.48 -6.15 -3.80
CA GLY A 103 20.71 -5.39 -3.96
C GLY A 103 20.39 -3.96 -4.35
N VAL A 104 20.77 -2.99 -3.51
CA VAL A 104 20.62 -1.54 -3.75
C VAL A 104 21.03 -1.16 -5.17
N ASN A 105 22.10 -1.76 -5.69
CA ASN A 105 22.58 -1.51 -7.05
C ASN A 105 21.52 -1.84 -8.12
N LYS A 106 20.78 -2.95 -8.01
CA LYS A 106 19.72 -3.30 -8.96
C LYS A 106 18.59 -2.27 -8.96
N ILE A 107 18.23 -1.76 -7.78
CA ILE A 107 17.23 -0.70 -7.64
C ILE A 107 17.73 0.59 -8.30
N VAL A 108 18.97 0.99 -8.01
CA VAL A 108 19.60 2.18 -8.60
C VAL A 108 19.67 2.07 -10.13
N ASP A 109 20.12 0.94 -10.65
CA ASP A 109 20.23 0.72 -12.10
C ASP A 109 18.84 0.78 -12.77
N SER A 110 17.80 0.23 -12.13
CA SER A 110 16.42 0.32 -12.63
C SER A 110 15.87 1.75 -12.60
N ILE A 111 16.19 2.53 -11.56
CA ILE A 111 15.83 3.96 -11.48
C ILE A 111 16.51 4.73 -12.60
N LEU A 112 17.81 4.55 -12.80
CA LEU A 112 18.57 5.25 -13.84
C LEU A 112 18.05 4.90 -15.24
N HIS A 113 17.76 3.63 -15.51
CA HIS A 113 17.18 3.20 -16.77
C HIS A 113 15.81 3.85 -17.02
N SER A 114 14.93 3.83 -16.01
CA SER A 114 13.59 4.43 -16.08
C SER A 114 13.66 5.95 -16.25
N PHE A 115 14.62 6.60 -15.60
CA PHE A 115 14.84 8.03 -15.71
C PHE A 115 15.37 8.42 -17.09
N ASN A 116 16.36 7.68 -17.61
CA ASN A 116 16.89 7.90 -18.96
C ASN A 116 15.81 7.72 -20.04
N SER A 117 14.94 6.72 -19.89
CA SER A 117 13.84 6.48 -20.84
C SER A 117 12.75 7.57 -20.82
N LYS A 118 12.58 8.30 -19.72
CA LYS A 118 11.51 9.30 -19.55
C LYS A 118 12.02 10.74 -19.65
N ASN A 119 13.31 10.97 -19.48
CA ASN A 119 13.90 12.31 -19.47
C ASN A 119 14.26 12.76 -20.90
N ASN A 120 13.37 13.54 -21.52
CA ASN A 120 13.58 14.12 -22.86
C ASN A 120 14.52 15.36 -22.84
N ASN A 121 15.68 15.26 -22.19
CA ASN A 121 16.68 16.34 -22.08
C ASN A 121 16.24 17.63 -21.35
N ASN A 122 15.19 17.59 -20.54
CA ASN A 122 14.76 18.77 -19.80
C ASN A 122 15.61 18.98 -18.52
N ASN A 123 16.03 20.22 -18.28
CA ASN A 123 16.98 20.55 -17.20
C ASN A 123 16.35 20.48 -15.78
N ASP A 124 15.01 20.48 -15.68
CA ASP A 124 14.29 20.39 -14.41
C ASP A 124 13.55 19.05 -14.28
N SER A 125 14.23 18.07 -13.70
CA SER A 125 13.86 16.65 -13.71
C SER A 125 13.87 16.02 -12.32
N GLY A 126 13.92 16.84 -11.27
CA GLY A 126 13.98 16.40 -9.87
C GLY A 126 12.69 15.71 -9.42
N GLU A 127 11.52 16.27 -9.76
CA GLU A 127 10.23 15.65 -9.42
C GLU A 127 10.03 14.31 -10.14
N LEU A 128 10.35 14.25 -11.44
CA LEU A 128 10.31 13.01 -12.22
C LEU A 128 11.20 11.93 -11.60
N LEU A 129 12.45 12.28 -11.24
CA LEU A 129 13.35 11.32 -10.62
C LEU A 129 12.81 10.85 -9.26
N LYS A 130 12.22 11.75 -8.48
CA LYS A 130 11.62 11.42 -7.18
C LYS A 130 10.42 10.48 -7.31
N GLU A 131 9.58 10.70 -8.31
CA GLU A 131 8.46 9.81 -8.65
C GLU A 131 8.98 8.42 -9.03
N ILE A 132 10.00 8.35 -9.89
CA ILE A 132 10.62 7.07 -10.30
C ILE A 132 11.25 6.35 -9.11
N VAL A 133 12.00 7.06 -8.26
CA VAL A 133 12.58 6.49 -7.03
C VAL A 133 11.48 5.92 -6.13
N THR A 134 10.40 6.67 -5.94
CA THR A 134 9.24 6.24 -5.14
C THR A 134 8.60 4.99 -5.72
N GLY A 135 8.36 4.96 -7.03
CA GLY A 135 7.78 3.82 -7.73
C GLY A 135 8.65 2.57 -7.58
N LYS A 136 9.96 2.67 -7.85
CA LYS A 136 10.89 1.55 -7.78
C LYS A 136 11.12 1.01 -6.37
N LEU A 137 11.17 1.89 -5.37
CA LEU A 137 11.22 1.44 -3.97
C LEU A 137 9.91 0.80 -3.52
N THR A 138 8.76 1.26 -4.02
CA THR A 138 7.45 0.65 -3.73
C THR A 138 7.35 -0.74 -4.34
N GLU A 139 7.71 -0.91 -5.62
CA GLU A 139 7.75 -2.21 -6.30
C GLU A 139 8.63 -3.22 -5.53
N ALA A 140 9.84 -2.78 -5.15
CA ALA A 140 10.80 -3.58 -4.40
C ALA A 140 10.28 -3.98 -3.01
N LYS A 141 9.73 -3.03 -2.23
CA LYS A 141 9.14 -3.32 -0.92
C LYS A 141 7.90 -4.21 -1.02
N MET A 142 7.08 -4.05 -2.05
CA MET A 142 5.93 -4.92 -2.33
C MET A 142 6.35 -6.36 -2.67
N LYS A 143 7.46 -6.53 -3.39
CA LYS A 143 8.05 -7.85 -3.64
C LYS A 143 8.53 -8.49 -2.35
N CYS A 144 9.23 -7.74 -1.51
CA CYS A 144 9.64 -8.19 -0.18
C CYS A 144 8.44 -8.61 0.68
N PHE A 145 7.34 -7.85 0.64
CA PHE A 145 6.08 -8.18 1.31
C PHE A 145 5.48 -9.48 0.79
N SER A 146 5.37 -9.62 -0.54
CA SER A 146 4.82 -10.80 -1.21
C SER A 146 5.59 -12.07 -0.83
N ASN A 147 6.93 -12.01 -0.88
CA ASN A 147 7.77 -13.12 -0.44
C ASN A 147 7.54 -13.47 1.03
N LYS A 148 7.36 -12.46 1.89
CA LYS A 148 7.17 -12.68 3.33
C LYS A 148 5.82 -13.31 3.66
N ILE A 149 4.74 -12.87 3.01
CA ILE A 149 3.42 -13.49 3.23
C ILE A 149 3.38 -14.93 2.72
N GLN A 150 4.12 -15.23 1.65
CA GLN A 150 4.27 -16.59 1.13
C GLN A 150 5.10 -17.47 2.07
N GLU A 151 6.27 -16.98 2.53
CA GLU A 151 7.11 -17.67 3.52
C GLU A 151 6.34 -18.00 4.81
N LEU A 152 5.49 -17.07 5.26
CA LEU A 152 4.67 -17.24 6.46
C LEU A 152 3.38 -18.03 6.22
N GLN A 153 3.09 -18.43 4.98
CA GLN A 153 1.81 -19.04 4.60
C GLN A 153 0.60 -18.27 5.16
N LEU A 154 0.68 -16.94 5.12
CA LEU A 154 -0.25 -16.08 5.86
C LEU A 154 -1.68 -16.21 5.35
N ALA A 155 -1.87 -16.24 4.03
CA ALA A 155 -3.19 -16.39 3.42
C ALA A 155 -3.81 -17.76 3.77
N LEU A 156 -3.02 -18.83 3.74
CA LEU A 156 -3.44 -20.17 4.16
C LEU A 156 -3.85 -20.19 5.63
N SER A 157 -3.02 -19.64 6.51
CA SER A 157 -3.32 -19.58 7.96
C SER A 157 -4.61 -18.80 8.25
N ILE A 158 -4.85 -17.71 7.53
CA ILE A 158 -6.09 -16.92 7.67
C ILE A 158 -7.28 -17.72 7.13
N ARG A 159 -7.14 -18.35 5.97
CA ARG A 159 -8.19 -19.20 5.37
C ARG A 159 -8.60 -20.32 6.32
N ASP A 160 -7.65 -21.09 6.82
CA ASP A 160 -7.93 -22.25 7.67
C ASP A 160 -8.63 -21.83 8.97
N LYS A 161 -8.23 -20.68 9.54
CA LYS A 161 -8.94 -20.09 10.68
C LYS A 161 -10.34 -19.65 10.28
N PHE A 162 -10.51 -18.95 9.15
CA PHE A 162 -11.80 -18.47 8.68
C PHE A 162 -12.80 -19.60 8.45
N LEU A 163 -12.33 -20.72 7.89
CA LEU A 163 -13.13 -21.93 7.62
C LEU A 163 -13.37 -22.80 8.87
N SER A 164 -12.65 -22.55 9.96
CA SER A 164 -12.84 -23.33 11.19
C SER A 164 -14.26 -23.13 11.75
N PRO A 165 -14.96 -24.22 12.13
CA PRO A 165 -16.27 -24.15 12.75
C PRO A 165 -16.31 -23.20 13.96
N ASP A 166 -15.21 -23.11 14.72
CA ASP A 166 -15.11 -22.29 15.93
C ASP A 166 -15.23 -20.78 15.65
N GLN A 167 -14.90 -20.33 14.44
CA GLN A 167 -15.06 -18.91 14.08
C GLN A 167 -16.52 -18.56 13.73
N GLY A 168 -17.31 -19.54 13.28
CA GLY A 168 -18.71 -19.34 12.89
C GLY A 168 -18.90 -18.36 11.72
N MET A 169 -17.89 -18.19 10.86
CA MET A 169 -17.93 -17.25 9.72
C MET A 169 -18.59 -17.86 8.49
N CYS A 170 -18.45 -19.17 8.30
CA CYS A 170 -19.05 -19.91 7.21
C CYS A 170 -19.38 -21.35 7.64
N ASN A 171 -20.25 -22.00 6.88
CA ASN A 171 -20.59 -23.41 7.01
C ASN A 171 -20.22 -24.15 5.74
N GLN A 172 -19.72 -25.39 5.85
CA GLN A 172 -19.52 -26.24 4.69
C GLN A 172 -20.89 -26.65 4.12
N THR A 173 -21.07 -26.58 2.80
CA THR A 173 -22.33 -26.98 2.17
C THR A 173 -22.36 -28.49 1.93
N GLN A 174 -23.56 -29.07 1.88
CA GLN A 174 -23.74 -30.50 1.61
C GLN A 174 -23.48 -30.89 0.14
N GLY A 175 -23.31 -29.90 -0.75
CA GLY A 175 -23.28 -30.09 -2.20
C GLY A 175 -21.90 -30.41 -2.80
N GLY A 176 -20.79 -30.19 -2.08
CA GLY A 176 -19.45 -30.39 -2.65
C GLY A 176 -18.32 -30.42 -1.63
N VAL A 177 -17.27 -31.19 -1.95
CA VAL A 177 -16.01 -31.19 -1.18
C VAL A 177 -15.36 -29.81 -1.36
N ASN A 178 -15.13 -29.09 -0.26
CA ASN A 178 -14.53 -27.74 -0.20
C ASN A 178 -15.42 -26.54 -0.59
N GLU A 179 -16.74 -26.72 -0.65
CA GLU A 179 -17.69 -25.61 -0.81
C GLU A 179 -18.19 -25.12 0.55
N TYR A 180 -18.24 -23.80 0.71
CA TYR A 180 -18.65 -23.13 1.94
C TYR A 180 -19.65 -22.02 1.62
N GLN A 181 -20.45 -21.66 2.62
CA GLN A 181 -21.34 -20.51 2.55
C GLN A 181 -21.16 -19.61 3.77
N LEU A 182 -21.05 -18.30 3.55
CA LEU A 182 -21.01 -17.31 4.62
C LEU A 182 -22.25 -17.41 5.52
N THR A 183 -22.05 -17.29 6.83
CA THR A 183 -23.16 -17.19 7.78
C THR A 183 -23.80 -15.82 7.73
N GLU A 184 -25.07 -15.73 8.15
CA GLU A 184 -25.76 -14.44 8.32
C GLU A 184 -25.02 -13.51 9.30
N LYS A 185 -24.31 -14.07 10.29
CA LYS A 185 -23.44 -13.30 11.19
C LYS A 185 -22.31 -12.62 10.43
N ALA A 186 -21.62 -13.34 9.55
CA ALA A 186 -20.54 -12.79 8.75
C ALA A 186 -21.05 -11.71 7.77
N LYS A 187 -22.22 -11.92 7.17
CA LYS A 187 -22.87 -10.95 6.27
C LYS A 187 -23.36 -9.69 7.02
N LYS A 188 -24.00 -9.86 8.20
CA LYS A 188 -24.58 -8.76 8.99
C LYS A 188 -23.56 -7.93 9.76
N GLY A 189 -22.42 -8.51 10.13
CA GLY A 189 -21.26 -7.75 10.63
C GLY A 189 -20.74 -6.73 9.60
N HIS A 190 -21.28 -6.74 8.38
CA HIS A 190 -20.85 -5.96 7.24
C HIS A 190 -21.97 -5.11 6.61
N ILE A 191 -23.03 -4.75 7.36
CA ILE A 191 -23.82 -3.58 6.99
C ILE A 191 -22.96 -2.36 7.32
N PRO A 192 -22.45 -1.59 6.34
CA PRO A 192 -21.97 -0.26 6.66
C PRO A 192 -23.16 0.50 7.21
N ASN A 193 -23.16 0.83 8.50
CA ASN A 193 -24.07 1.85 8.99
C ASN A 193 -23.85 3.07 8.10
N SER A 194 -24.87 3.48 7.35
CA SER A 194 -24.86 4.66 6.48
C SER A 194 -24.77 5.99 7.25
N SER A 195 -24.28 5.96 8.49
CA SER A 195 -24.28 7.07 9.44
C SER A 195 -22.88 7.51 9.87
N MET A 196 -21.85 7.25 9.06
CA MET A 196 -20.57 7.96 9.16
C MET A 196 -19.99 8.33 7.80
N SER A 197 -20.82 8.96 6.96
CA SER A 197 -20.36 9.80 5.86
C SER A 197 -20.09 11.20 6.43
N SER A 198 -18.84 11.49 6.81
CA SER A 198 -18.15 12.80 6.73
C SER A 198 -16.97 12.89 7.70
N PRO A 199 -15.72 12.96 7.24
CA PRO A 199 -14.72 13.80 7.90
C PRO A 199 -15.06 15.25 7.55
N ASN A 200 -15.26 16.09 8.58
CA ASN A 200 -15.43 17.53 8.45
C ASN A 200 -14.37 18.11 7.49
N ILE A 201 -14.77 18.49 6.28
CA ILE A 201 -14.05 19.50 5.53
C ILE A 201 -14.33 20.79 6.28
N ALA A 202 -13.35 21.24 7.07
CA ALA A 202 -13.33 22.60 7.57
C ALA A 202 -13.43 23.52 6.34
N SER A 203 -14.61 24.13 6.16
CA SER A 203 -14.80 25.21 5.20
C SER A 203 -13.83 26.31 5.58
N ILE A 204 -12.76 26.46 4.80
CA ILE A 204 -11.87 27.60 4.88
C ILE A 204 -12.67 28.77 4.30
N HIS A 205 -13.51 29.39 5.12
CA HIS A 205 -14.03 30.71 4.83
C HIS A 205 -12.89 31.71 5.00
N SER A 206 -12.36 32.09 3.83
CA SER A 206 -11.72 33.36 3.49
C SER A 206 -11.71 34.40 4.60
N LEU A 207 -10.52 34.62 5.17
CA LEU A 207 -10.16 35.89 5.81
C LEU A 207 -10.13 36.95 4.72
N ASN A 208 -11.24 37.68 4.56
CA ASN A 208 -11.20 38.99 3.93
C ASN A 208 -11.48 40.05 4.99
N SER A 209 -10.38 40.64 5.45
CA SER A 209 -10.35 41.91 6.16
C SER A 209 -11.00 43.00 5.31
N GLN A 210 -12.15 43.52 5.74
CA GLN A 210 -12.56 44.88 5.41
C GLN A 210 -12.94 45.62 6.68
N LYS A 211 -12.01 46.47 7.08
CA LYS A 211 -12.16 47.57 8.03
C LYS A 211 -12.75 48.74 7.24
N ALA A 212 -13.98 49.15 7.52
CA ALA A 212 -14.50 50.44 7.07
C ALA A 212 -15.64 50.94 7.98
N VAL A 213 -15.25 51.86 8.87
CA VAL A 213 -15.94 53.10 9.30
C VAL A 213 -17.47 53.05 9.46
N ARG A 214 -17.95 53.15 10.71
CA ARG A 214 -19.28 53.71 11.03
C ARG A 214 -19.12 55.17 11.45
N ILE A 215 -19.74 56.05 10.67
CA ILE A 215 -20.01 57.45 11.00
C ILE A 215 -21.25 57.47 11.90
N GLY A 216 -21.18 58.26 12.97
CA GLY A 216 -22.26 58.49 13.92
C GLY A 216 -23.34 59.41 13.35
N SER A 217 -24.49 59.43 14.05
CA SER A 217 -25.59 60.39 13.90
C SER A 217 -25.15 61.83 14.09
#